data_AF-A0A4S3JQX2-F1
#
_entry.id   AF-A0A4S3JQX2-F1
#
_cell.length_a   1.000
_cell.length_b   1.000
_cell.length_c   1.000
_cell.angle_alpha   90.00
_cell.angle_beta   90.00
_cell.angle_gamma   90.00
#
_symmetry.space_group_name_H-M   'P 1'
#
loop_
_entity.id
_entity.type
_entity.pdbx_description
1 polymer ?
#
loop_
_entity_poly.entity_id
_entity_poly.type
_entity_poly.pdbx_seq_one_letter_code
_entity_poly.pdbx_strand_id
1 'polypeptide(L)'
;MPGKELVNPCVDCREVESCLTLRKRRVCERTEKYRLRRDLPKTGQYKILLPLSYGLSSSVLLHMLHEQLRVQRAKTHPPPGFDLHVLVIDPSTISSSRPAHDEGFDLAQNRFPLCSFTRIPFHQIFEFVPDIQDMMSKFTGKGFMDDPSLSDRERLDAFRSSIESATSRADLDQVLMNRLIVAFAEKMGCKTILWGDSDSRLAAKTLANVAKGRGSSLIWQVSDGMSPFGLEFAFPLRDLFTIELRNYAGLFPELSRLILPDELPSETTLTKNLSIDELMMRYVLTQGEKYPGIMLNVTRTASKLQSSEELTDLSQCAFCRSRMWSSEDGAASMQSQSSQFCYACTRSRPDLAANCEV
;
A
#
# COMPACT_ATOMS: atom_id res chain seq x y z
N MET A 1 -29.41 -20.75 -36.55
CA MET A 1 -29.37 -21.26 -35.16
C MET A 1 -30.02 -20.21 -34.28
N PRO A 2 -31.11 -20.52 -33.55
CA PRO A 2 -31.73 -19.54 -32.65
C PRO A 2 -30.71 -19.18 -31.56
N GLY A 3 -30.43 -17.89 -31.40
CA GLY A 3 -29.54 -17.39 -30.35
C GLY A 3 -30.13 -17.77 -28.99
N LYS A 4 -29.31 -18.34 -28.11
CA LYS A 4 -29.70 -18.64 -26.72
C LYS A 4 -30.30 -17.37 -26.10
N GLU A 5 -31.57 -17.41 -25.73
CA GLU A 5 -32.18 -16.33 -24.95
C GLU A 5 -31.46 -16.25 -23.59
N LEU A 6 -30.89 -15.08 -23.31
CA LEU A 6 -30.20 -14.82 -22.05
C LEU A 6 -31.25 -14.52 -20.97
N VAL A 7 -31.30 -15.32 -19.90
CA VAL A 7 -32.27 -15.16 -18.82
C VAL A 7 -31.94 -13.93 -17.97
N ASN A 8 -30.65 -13.71 -17.73
CA ASN A 8 -30.13 -12.58 -16.95
C ASN A 8 -28.93 -11.96 -17.68
N PRO A 9 -29.13 -11.09 -18.68
CA PRO A 9 -28.02 -10.50 -19.42
C PRO A 9 -27.20 -9.55 -18.52
N CYS A 10 -25.89 -9.55 -18.73
CA CYS A 10 -24.98 -8.57 -18.14
C CYS A 10 -25.43 -7.13 -18.46
N VAL A 11 -25.48 -6.28 -17.44
CA VAL A 11 -25.87 -4.86 -17.57
C VAL A 11 -24.88 -4.06 -18.42
N ASP A 12 -23.59 -4.43 -18.40
CA ASP A 12 -22.54 -3.67 -19.09
C ASP A 12 -22.37 -4.06 -20.56
N CYS A 13 -22.37 -5.36 -20.91
CA CYS A 13 -22.20 -5.79 -22.31
C CYS A 13 -23.47 -6.31 -22.98
N ARG A 14 -24.48 -6.77 -22.22
CA ARG A 14 -25.74 -7.37 -22.71
C ARG A 14 -25.61 -8.58 -23.65
N GLU A 15 -24.40 -9.09 -23.86
CA GLU A 15 -24.10 -10.17 -24.80
C GLU A 15 -23.96 -11.55 -24.14
N VAL A 16 -23.77 -11.60 -22.83
CA VAL A 16 -23.58 -12.83 -22.05
C VAL A 16 -24.41 -12.80 -20.77
N GLU A 17 -24.70 -13.97 -20.21
CA GLU A 17 -25.35 -14.05 -18.91
C GLU A 17 -24.47 -13.46 -17.81
N SER A 18 -25.09 -12.81 -16.84
CA SER A 18 -24.42 -12.31 -15.65
C SER A 18 -24.05 -13.48 -14.73
N CYS A 19 -22.77 -13.63 -14.45
CA CYS A 19 -22.27 -14.56 -13.43
C CYS A 19 -22.12 -13.89 -12.05
N LEU A 20 -22.17 -12.55 -11.99
CA LEU A 20 -21.94 -11.79 -10.77
C LEU A 20 -23.03 -10.73 -10.55
N THR A 21 -23.37 -10.49 -9.29
CA THR A 21 -24.18 -9.33 -8.89
C THR A 21 -23.32 -8.39 -8.04
N LEU A 22 -22.91 -7.26 -8.62
CA LEU A 22 -22.12 -6.23 -7.97
C LEU A 22 -23.00 -5.02 -7.66
N ARG A 23 -23.19 -4.68 -6.38
CA ARG A 23 -23.97 -3.49 -5.95
C ARG A 23 -25.35 -3.41 -6.60
N LYS A 24 -26.08 -4.53 -6.62
CA LYS A 24 -27.39 -4.72 -7.30
C LYS A 24 -27.36 -4.63 -8.82
N ARG A 25 -26.17 -4.59 -9.46
CA ARG A 25 -25.99 -4.66 -10.91
C ARG A 25 -25.51 -6.05 -11.30
N ARG A 26 -26.16 -6.66 -12.27
CA ARG A 26 -25.79 -7.97 -12.84
C ARG A 26 -24.70 -7.77 -13.88
N VAL A 27 -23.51 -8.34 -13.71
CA VAL A 27 -22.38 -8.12 -14.63
C VAL A 27 -21.70 -9.44 -15.03
N CYS A 28 -21.03 -9.41 -16.17
CA CYS A 28 -20.14 -10.47 -16.65
C CYS A 28 -18.70 -10.21 -16.20
N GLU A 29 -17.82 -11.18 -16.39
CA GLU A 29 -16.41 -11.18 -15.95
C GLU A 29 -15.52 -10.13 -16.66
N ARG A 30 -16.05 -9.27 -17.53
CA ARG A 30 -15.24 -8.30 -18.29
C ARG A 30 -14.69 -7.20 -17.39
N THR A 31 -13.38 -7.23 -17.16
CA THR A 31 -12.59 -6.27 -16.37
C THR A 31 -12.19 -5.01 -17.14
N GLU A 32 -12.85 -4.68 -18.26
CA GLU A 32 -12.40 -3.61 -19.17
C GLU A 32 -12.30 -2.22 -18.52
N LYS A 33 -13.09 -1.96 -17.47
CA LYS A 33 -13.06 -0.71 -16.70
C LYS A 33 -11.76 -0.53 -15.88
N TYR A 34 -11.06 -1.62 -15.57
CA TYR A 34 -9.85 -1.63 -14.74
C TYR A 34 -8.55 -1.76 -15.55
N ARG A 35 -8.61 -1.46 -16.86
CA ARG A 35 -7.42 -1.40 -17.70
C ARG A 35 -6.57 -0.19 -17.30
N LEU A 36 -5.27 -0.41 -17.03
CA LEU A 36 -4.25 0.61 -16.71
C LEU A 36 -3.97 1.64 -17.83
N ARG A 37 -4.90 1.81 -18.78
CA ARG A 37 -4.63 2.46 -20.05
C ARG A 37 -4.62 3.99 -20.03
N ARG A 38 -4.97 4.65 -18.93
CA ARG A 38 -5.30 6.07 -19.04
C ARG A 38 -4.10 6.93 -19.43
N ASP A 39 -2.88 6.66 -18.95
CA ASP A 39 -1.75 7.59 -19.18
C ASP A 39 -0.37 6.92 -19.38
N LEU A 40 -0.32 5.67 -19.87
CA LEU A 40 0.96 5.00 -20.15
C LEU A 40 1.72 5.70 -21.30
N PRO A 41 3.03 5.95 -21.17
CA PRO A 41 3.84 6.54 -22.24
C PRO A 41 3.73 5.73 -23.53
N LYS A 42 3.54 6.43 -24.65
CA LYS A 42 3.35 5.81 -25.98
C LYS A 42 4.64 5.24 -26.57
N THR A 43 5.78 5.48 -25.93
CA THR A 43 7.14 5.15 -26.41
C THR A 43 8.06 4.74 -25.27
N GLY A 44 8.83 3.66 -25.47
CA GLY A 44 9.81 3.16 -24.51
C GLY A 44 9.32 1.95 -23.70
N GLN A 45 10.25 1.26 -23.03
CA GLN A 45 9.92 0.26 -22.01
C GLN A 45 9.47 0.97 -20.75
N TYR A 46 8.19 0.84 -20.41
CA TYR A 46 7.63 1.40 -19.19
C TYR A 46 7.53 0.33 -18.11
N LYS A 47 8.39 0.41 -17.11
CA LYS A 47 8.46 -0.57 -16.04
C LYS A 47 7.62 -0.13 -14.85
N ILE A 48 6.77 -1.05 -14.39
CA ILE A 48 5.83 -0.87 -13.31
C ILE A 48 6.17 -1.83 -12.18
N LEU A 49 6.18 -1.33 -10.95
CA LEU A 49 6.34 -2.14 -9.75
C LEU A 49 4.97 -2.51 -9.16
N LEU A 50 4.79 -3.78 -8.80
CA LEU A 50 3.68 -4.25 -7.98
C LEU A 50 4.23 -4.91 -6.70
N PRO A 51 4.04 -4.31 -5.52
CA PRO A 51 4.29 -4.98 -4.25
C PRO A 51 3.24 -6.08 -4.01
N LEU A 52 3.69 -7.33 -3.86
CA LEU A 52 2.85 -8.48 -3.57
C LEU A 52 3.01 -8.87 -2.10
N SER A 53 1.92 -8.75 -1.35
CA SER A 53 1.83 -9.11 0.07
C SER A 53 1.21 -10.49 0.31
N TYR A 54 0.88 -11.22 -0.76
CA TYR A 54 0.04 -12.43 -0.75
C TYR A 54 -1.38 -12.24 -0.18
N GLY A 55 -1.78 -11.04 0.22
CA GLY A 55 -3.16 -10.76 0.61
C GLY A 55 -4.11 -10.84 -0.58
N LEU A 56 -5.42 -10.95 -0.29
CA LEU A 56 -6.48 -11.05 -1.30
C LEU A 56 -6.33 -10.01 -2.42
N SER A 57 -6.20 -8.73 -2.06
CA SER A 57 -6.23 -7.65 -3.04
C SER A 57 -4.96 -7.59 -3.91
N SER A 58 -3.77 -7.79 -3.34
CA SER A 58 -2.51 -7.76 -4.12
C SER A 58 -2.40 -8.95 -5.06
N SER A 59 -2.84 -10.14 -4.64
CA SER A 59 -2.90 -11.34 -5.46
C SER A 59 -3.94 -11.23 -6.59
N VAL A 60 -5.13 -10.69 -6.31
CA VAL A 60 -6.15 -10.42 -7.34
C VAL A 60 -5.65 -9.40 -8.35
N LEU A 61 -4.98 -8.32 -7.90
CA LEU A 61 -4.41 -7.32 -8.80
C LEU A 61 -3.36 -7.94 -9.72
N LEU A 62 -2.44 -8.75 -9.18
CA LEU A 62 -1.44 -9.47 -9.99
C LEU A 62 -2.09 -10.31 -11.08
N HIS A 63 -3.12 -11.08 -10.75
CA HIS A 63 -3.86 -11.89 -11.72
C HIS A 63 -4.54 -11.03 -12.80
N MET A 64 -5.23 -9.97 -12.41
CA MET A 64 -5.87 -9.04 -13.36
C MET A 64 -4.85 -8.43 -14.33
N LEU A 65 -3.67 -8.03 -13.83
CA LEU A 65 -2.61 -7.45 -14.64
C LEU A 65 -1.95 -8.48 -15.56
N HIS A 66 -1.71 -9.69 -15.07
CA HIS A 66 -1.17 -10.77 -15.89
C HIS A 66 -2.12 -11.11 -17.06
N GLU A 67 -3.43 -11.21 -16.80
CA GLU A 67 -4.42 -11.42 -17.86
C GLU A 67 -4.45 -10.26 -18.87
N GLN A 68 -4.26 -9.02 -18.40
CA GLN A 68 -4.11 -7.88 -19.31
C GLN A 68 -2.86 -8.01 -20.19
N LEU A 69 -1.72 -8.41 -19.63
CA LEU A 69 -0.48 -8.65 -20.39
C LEU A 69 -0.68 -9.78 -21.42
N ARG A 70 -1.32 -10.88 -21.01
CA ARG A 70 -1.62 -12.02 -21.88
C ARG A 70 -2.47 -11.61 -23.08
N VAL A 71 -3.57 -10.89 -22.83
CA VAL A 71 -4.45 -10.37 -23.90
C VAL A 71 -3.76 -9.34 -24.78
N GLN A 72 -2.87 -8.51 -24.24
CA GLN A 72 -2.12 -7.53 -25.02
C GLN A 72 -1.10 -8.20 -25.94
N ARG A 73 -0.33 -9.16 -25.43
CA ARG A 73 0.70 -9.90 -26.20
C ARG A 73 0.09 -10.83 -27.25
N ALA A 74 -1.15 -11.28 -27.07
CA ALA A 74 -1.86 -12.11 -28.05
C ALA A 74 -2.36 -11.35 -29.29
N LYS A 75 -2.28 -10.02 -29.33
CA LYS A 75 -2.72 -9.22 -30.48
C LYS A 75 -1.68 -9.25 -31.60
N THR A 76 -2.13 -9.32 -32.86
CA THR A 76 -1.27 -9.26 -34.06
C THR A 76 -0.41 -7.99 -34.11
N HIS A 77 -0.97 -6.86 -33.64
CA HIS A 77 -0.26 -5.59 -33.49
C HIS A 77 -0.43 -5.11 -32.04
N PRO A 78 0.46 -5.53 -31.12
CA PRO A 78 0.35 -5.14 -29.73
C PRO A 78 0.65 -3.62 -29.61
N PRO A 79 -0.20 -2.84 -28.90
CA PRO A 79 0.16 -1.48 -28.56
C PRO A 79 1.39 -1.46 -27.64
N PRO A 80 2.06 -0.31 -27.46
CA PRO A 80 3.12 -0.17 -26.45
C PRO A 80 2.59 -0.65 -25.09
N GLY A 81 3.24 -1.68 -24.56
CA GLY A 81 2.88 -2.32 -23.31
C GLY A 81 3.65 -1.76 -22.13
N PHE A 82 3.55 -2.45 -21.00
CA PHE A 82 4.36 -2.20 -19.82
C PHE A 82 5.03 -3.50 -19.37
N ASP A 83 6.16 -3.36 -18.69
CA ASP A 83 6.84 -4.48 -18.03
C ASP A 83 6.48 -4.47 -16.56
N LEU A 84 5.85 -5.57 -16.11
CA LEU A 84 5.48 -5.72 -14.71
C LEU A 84 6.59 -6.41 -13.92
N HIS A 85 7.06 -5.74 -12.88
CA HIS A 85 7.97 -6.28 -11.89
C HIS A 85 7.24 -6.43 -10.55
N VAL A 86 7.24 -7.64 -10.01
CA VAL A 86 6.58 -7.99 -8.76
C VAL A 86 7.62 -8.05 -7.65
N LEU A 87 7.46 -7.21 -6.65
CA LEU A 87 8.30 -7.20 -5.45
C LEU A 87 7.59 -7.91 -4.31
N VAL A 88 8.24 -8.93 -3.75
CA VAL A 88 7.80 -9.61 -2.54
C VAL A 88 8.76 -9.23 -1.42
N ILE A 89 8.23 -8.62 -0.37
CA ILE A 89 8.98 -8.44 0.89
C ILE A 89 8.63 -9.62 1.77
N ASP A 90 9.64 -10.40 2.17
CA ASP A 90 9.46 -11.66 2.88
C ASP A 90 8.63 -11.47 4.15
N PRO A 91 7.40 -12.02 4.21
CA PRO A 91 6.50 -11.83 5.35
C PRO A 91 7.11 -12.21 6.70
N SER A 92 8.00 -13.22 6.73
CA SER A 92 8.65 -13.71 7.95
C SER A 92 9.64 -12.70 8.55
N THR A 93 10.12 -11.77 7.73
CA THR A 93 11.03 -10.70 8.14
C THR A 93 10.29 -9.43 8.55
N ILE A 94 8.99 -9.34 8.26
CA ILE A 94 8.13 -8.23 8.67
C ILE A 94 7.63 -8.46 10.10
N SER A 95 7.15 -9.68 10.38
CA SER A 95 6.69 -10.11 11.71
C SER A 95 7.05 -11.56 11.94
N SER A 96 7.62 -11.87 13.10
CA SER A 96 7.95 -13.24 13.53
C SER A 96 6.72 -14.15 13.65
N SER A 97 5.50 -13.59 13.67
CA SER A 97 4.26 -14.37 13.69
C SER A 97 3.89 -14.96 12.33
N ARG A 98 4.48 -14.48 11.22
CA ARG A 98 4.14 -14.91 9.87
C ARG A 98 5.15 -15.94 9.36
N PRO A 99 4.70 -17.12 8.90
CA PRO A 99 5.61 -18.09 8.32
C PRO A 99 6.21 -17.55 7.00
N ALA A 100 7.40 -18.06 6.66
CA ALA A 100 7.93 -17.89 5.31
C ALA A 100 6.95 -18.53 4.30
N HIS A 101 6.72 -17.84 3.18
CA HIS A 101 5.80 -18.30 2.13
C HIS A 101 6.57 -18.65 0.85
N ASP A 102 7.58 -19.52 1.00
CA ASP A 102 8.45 -19.95 -0.11
C ASP A 102 7.64 -20.60 -1.24
N GLU A 103 6.74 -21.52 -0.89
CA GLU A 103 5.85 -22.17 -1.86
C GLU A 103 5.01 -21.16 -2.67
N GLY A 104 4.58 -20.08 -2.02
CA GLY A 104 3.82 -19.02 -2.67
C GLY A 104 4.63 -18.20 -3.67
N PHE A 105 5.94 -18.01 -3.41
CA PHE A 105 6.82 -17.30 -4.33
C PHE A 105 7.02 -18.12 -5.62
N ASP A 106 7.37 -19.40 -5.47
CA ASP A 106 7.55 -20.32 -6.60
C ASP A 106 6.24 -20.48 -7.39
N LEU A 107 5.11 -20.60 -6.67
CA LEU A 107 3.79 -20.66 -7.29
C LEU A 107 3.49 -19.40 -8.10
N ALA A 108 3.77 -18.20 -7.56
CA ALA A 108 3.54 -16.94 -8.26
C ALA A 108 4.39 -16.84 -9.54
N GLN A 109 5.67 -17.22 -9.47
CA GLN A 109 6.55 -17.22 -10.64
C GLN A 109 6.06 -18.18 -11.73
N ASN A 110 5.67 -19.39 -11.33
CA ASN A 110 5.14 -20.39 -12.26
C ASN A 110 3.80 -19.99 -12.88
N ARG A 111 2.92 -19.33 -12.11
CA ARG A 111 1.57 -18.96 -12.56
C ARG A 111 1.55 -17.69 -13.41
N PHE A 112 2.50 -16.78 -13.21
CA PHE A 112 2.54 -15.49 -13.90
C PHE A 112 3.85 -15.28 -14.68
N PRO A 113 4.14 -16.11 -15.68
CA PRO A 113 5.43 -16.11 -16.40
C PRO A 113 5.69 -14.85 -17.23
N LEU A 114 4.67 -14.02 -17.46
CA LEU A 114 4.83 -12.74 -18.18
C LEU A 114 5.39 -11.61 -17.30
N CYS A 115 5.52 -11.85 -16.00
CA CYS A 115 5.99 -10.90 -15.00
C CYS A 115 7.40 -11.27 -14.52
N SER A 116 8.18 -10.26 -14.12
CA SER A 116 9.45 -10.48 -13.42
C SER A 116 9.23 -10.42 -11.92
N PHE A 117 9.99 -11.18 -11.13
CA PHE A 117 9.82 -11.29 -9.68
C PHE A 117 11.13 -11.01 -8.95
N THR A 118 11.05 -10.40 -7.78
CA THR A 118 12.18 -10.28 -6.85
C THR A 118 11.65 -10.40 -5.42
N ARG A 119 12.37 -11.18 -4.61
CA ARG A 119 12.09 -11.33 -3.18
C ARG A 119 13.23 -10.75 -2.37
N ILE A 120 12.89 -9.89 -1.41
CA ILE A 120 13.86 -9.30 -0.48
C ILE A 120 13.34 -9.38 0.96
N PRO A 121 14.21 -9.53 1.97
CA PRO A 121 13.83 -9.40 3.35
C PRO A 121 13.63 -7.92 3.74
N PHE A 122 12.85 -7.67 4.78
CA PHE A 122 12.52 -6.30 5.20
C PHE A 122 13.74 -5.52 5.70
N HIS A 123 14.71 -6.21 6.29
CA HIS A 123 15.96 -5.61 6.75
C HIS A 123 16.90 -5.17 5.60
N GLN A 124 16.61 -5.48 4.32
CA GLN A 124 17.34 -4.87 3.20
C GLN A 124 17.09 -3.37 3.06
N ILE A 125 16.25 -2.76 3.90
CA ILE A 125 16.14 -1.30 4.00
C ILE A 125 17.50 -0.62 4.23
N PHE A 126 18.44 -1.25 4.95
CA PHE A 126 19.78 -0.71 5.14
C PHE A 126 20.62 -0.66 3.84
N GLU A 127 20.36 -1.57 2.89
CA GLU A 127 21.02 -1.57 1.58
C GLU A 127 20.36 -0.56 0.62
N PHE A 128 19.04 -0.55 0.57
CA PHE A 128 18.29 0.24 -0.42
C PHE A 128 18.14 1.72 -0.03
N VAL A 129 18.23 2.04 1.26
CA VAL A 129 18.01 3.39 1.78
C VAL A 129 19.26 3.86 2.53
N PRO A 130 20.24 4.48 1.84
CA PRO A 130 21.56 4.76 2.43
C PRO A 130 21.53 5.65 3.67
N ASP A 131 20.54 6.54 3.79
CA ASP A 131 20.41 7.47 4.90
C ASP A 131 19.56 6.92 6.06
N ILE A 132 19.10 5.66 5.99
CA ILE A 132 18.16 5.12 6.97
C ILE A 132 18.77 4.99 8.36
N GLN A 133 20.05 4.62 8.44
CA GLN A 133 20.76 4.45 9.70
C GLN A 133 20.78 5.77 10.50
N ASP A 134 21.29 6.84 9.87
CA ASP A 134 21.32 8.17 10.46
C ASP A 134 19.91 8.65 10.85
N MET A 135 18.91 8.33 10.02
CA MET A 135 17.53 8.73 10.27
C MET A 135 16.91 7.98 11.45
N MET A 136 17.17 6.68 11.58
CA MET A 136 16.72 5.88 12.73
C MET A 136 17.32 6.42 14.02
N SER A 137 18.64 6.65 14.06
CA SER A 137 19.31 7.23 15.24
C SER A 137 18.80 8.63 15.57
N LYS A 138 18.59 9.49 14.58
CA LYS A 138 18.00 10.84 14.80
C LYS A 138 16.56 10.76 15.29
N PHE A 139 15.80 9.76 14.82
CA PHE A 139 14.40 9.58 15.19
C PHE A 139 14.25 9.15 16.65
N THR A 140 15.04 8.18 17.12
CA THR A 140 14.97 7.66 18.49
C THR A 140 15.78 8.48 19.50
N GLY A 141 16.75 9.27 19.04
CA GLY A 141 17.65 10.00 19.92
C GLY A 141 18.48 9.04 20.77
N LYS A 142 18.39 9.14 22.10
CA LYS A 142 19.12 8.25 23.04
C LYS A 142 18.45 6.88 23.22
N GLY A 143 17.22 6.69 22.76
CA GLY A 143 16.45 5.46 22.98
C GLY A 143 16.90 4.27 22.12
N PHE A 144 17.74 4.49 21.12
CA PHE A 144 18.34 3.44 20.30
C PHE A 144 19.71 3.88 19.80
N MET A 145 20.71 3.07 20.08
CA MET A 145 22.03 3.19 19.48
C MET A 145 22.18 2.05 18.47
N ASP A 146 22.40 2.43 17.22
CA ASP A 146 22.65 1.45 16.18
C ASP A 146 24.03 0.82 16.38
N ASP A 147 24.10 -0.50 16.27
CA ASP A 147 25.34 -1.27 16.37
C ASP A 147 25.64 -1.92 15.02
N PRO A 148 26.57 -1.35 14.22
CA PRO A 148 26.96 -1.89 12.92
C PRO A 148 27.63 -3.27 12.99
N SER A 149 27.98 -3.78 14.17
CA SER A 149 28.52 -5.13 14.34
C SER A 149 27.43 -6.22 14.31
N LEU A 150 26.18 -5.85 14.55
CA LEU A 150 25.02 -6.74 14.49
C LEU A 150 24.54 -6.92 13.04
N SER A 151 23.77 -8.00 12.81
CA SER A 151 23.11 -8.19 11.52
C SER A 151 22.04 -7.12 11.28
N ASP A 152 21.79 -6.77 10.01
CA ASP A 152 20.74 -5.82 9.63
C ASP A 152 19.36 -6.19 10.18
N ARG A 153 19.08 -7.49 10.33
CA ARG A 153 17.87 -7.99 10.97
C ARG A 153 17.80 -7.56 12.44
N GLU A 154 18.84 -7.86 13.21
CA GLU A 154 18.92 -7.52 14.62
C GLU A 154 18.87 -6.00 14.84
N ARG A 155 19.53 -5.23 13.97
CA ARG A 155 19.49 -3.76 13.98
C ARG A 155 18.06 -3.22 13.79
N LEU A 156 17.33 -3.77 12.82
CA LEU A 156 15.94 -3.39 12.58
C LEU A 156 15.01 -3.80 13.74
N ASP A 157 15.20 -5.00 14.28
CA ASP A 157 14.41 -5.52 15.40
C ASP A 157 14.67 -4.71 16.69
N ALA A 158 15.92 -4.30 16.93
CA ALA A 158 16.29 -3.40 18.02
C ALA A 158 15.65 -2.01 17.84
N PHE A 159 15.68 -1.44 16.63
CA PHE A 159 15.00 -0.17 16.34
C PHE A 159 13.49 -0.26 16.62
N ARG A 160 12.83 -1.31 16.13
CA ARG A 160 11.38 -1.55 16.37
C ARG A 160 11.05 -1.72 17.84
N SER A 161 11.92 -2.39 18.59
CA SER A 161 11.75 -2.62 20.03
C SER A 161 11.89 -1.35 20.86
N SER A 162 12.61 -0.33 20.36
CA SER A 162 12.73 0.97 21.02
C SER A 162 11.43 1.79 21.01
N ILE A 163 10.43 1.39 20.23
CA ILE A 163 9.16 2.11 20.07
C ILE A 163 8.09 1.45 20.95
N GLU A 164 7.58 2.19 21.93
CA GLU A 164 6.74 1.63 22.99
C GLU A 164 5.29 1.35 22.57
N SER A 165 4.68 2.27 21.83
CA SER A 165 3.27 2.18 21.42
C SER A 165 3.08 1.25 20.22
N ALA A 166 2.08 0.36 20.29
CA ALA A 166 1.68 -0.49 19.17
C ALA A 166 1.28 0.32 17.93
N THR A 167 0.63 1.48 18.13
CA THR A 167 0.30 2.40 17.03
C THR A 167 1.55 2.98 16.39
N SER A 168 2.50 3.46 17.20
CA SER A 168 3.75 4.03 16.69
C SER A 168 4.58 2.98 15.95
N ARG A 169 4.68 1.75 16.48
CA ARG A 169 5.37 0.63 15.79
C ARG A 169 4.73 0.33 14.43
N ALA A 170 3.42 0.10 14.40
CA ALA A 170 2.72 -0.22 13.16
C ALA A 170 2.84 0.91 12.12
N ASP A 171 2.75 2.17 12.56
CA ASP A 171 2.89 3.32 11.69
C ASP A 171 4.32 3.47 11.13
N LEU A 172 5.34 3.23 11.95
CA LEU A 172 6.74 3.24 11.50
C LEU A 172 7.03 2.10 10.54
N ASP A 173 6.52 0.90 10.82
CA ASP A 173 6.65 -0.23 9.90
C ASP A 173 6.08 0.09 8.52
N GLN A 174 4.91 0.74 8.45
CA GLN A 174 4.33 1.19 7.18
C GLN A 174 5.21 2.25 6.48
N VAL A 175 5.80 3.18 7.23
CA VAL A 175 6.72 4.17 6.66
C VAL A 175 7.97 3.50 6.09
N LEU A 176 8.61 2.63 6.86
CA LEU A 176 9.82 1.90 6.46
C LEU A 176 9.54 1.00 5.24
N MET A 177 8.40 0.30 5.24
CA MET A 177 7.94 -0.51 4.12
C MET A 177 7.80 0.30 2.84
N ASN A 178 7.12 1.44 2.91
CA ASN A 178 6.96 2.34 1.77
C ASN A 178 8.31 2.85 1.27
N ARG A 179 9.24 3.20 2.17
CA ARG A 179 10.59 3.64 1.77
C ARG A 179 11.38 2.55 1.07
N LEU A 180 11.34 1.33 1.58
CA LEU A 180 11.99 0.19 0.93
C LEU A 180 11.42 -0.06 -0.47
N ILE A 181 10.08 -0.09 -0.59
CA ILE A 181 9.39 -0.29 -1.88
C ILE A 181 9.75 0.80 -2.89
N VAL A 182 9.78 2.07 -2.46
CA VAL A 182 10.16 3.21 -3.31
C VAL A 182 11.62 3.11 -3.74
N ALA A 183 12.54 2.90 -2.80
CA ALA A 183 13.96 2.80 -3.13
C ALA A 183 14.25 1.61 -4.06
N PHE A 184 13.53 0.50 -3.88
CA PHE A 184 13.58 -0.63 -4.80
C PHE A 184 13.06 -0.25 -6.20
N ALA A 185 11.92 0.45 -6.29
CA ALA A 185 11.37 0.92 -7.55
C ALA A 185 12.36 1.82 -8.31
N GLU A 186 13.00 2.76 -7.60
CA GLU A 186 14.02 3.66 -8.16
C GLU A 186 15.24 2.88 -8.68
N LYS A 187 15.80 1.97 -7.87
CA LYS A 187 16.93 1.12 -8.26
C LYS A 187 16.61 0.27 -9.50
N MET A 188 15.37 -0.18 -9.62
CA MET A 188 14.91 -1.01 -10.73
C MET A 188 14.45 -0.22 -11.96
N GLY A 189 14.49 1.11 -11.92
CA GLY A 189 14.07 1.99 -13.02
C GLY A 189 12.56 2.00 -13.26
N CYS A 190 11.76 1.61 -12.27
CA CYS A 190 10.30 1.66 -12.35
C CYS A 190 9.82 3.12 -12.32
N LYS A 191 8.76 3.43 -13.07
CA LYS A 191 8.14 4.77 -13.09
C LYS A 191 6.88 4.87 -12.23
N THR A 192 6.21 3.73 -12.04
CA THR A 192 4.93 3.66 -11.33
C THR A 192 4.92 2.49 -10.37
N ILE A 193 4.32 2.71 -9.20
CA ILE A 193 4.04 1.69 -8.21
C ILE A 193 2.52 1.48 -8.16
N LEU A 194 2.09 0.25 -8.45
CA LEU A 194 0.70 -0.16 -8.33
C LEU A 194 0.47 -0.76 -6.95
N TRP A 195 -0.34 -0.08 -6.16
CA TRP A 195 -0.73 -0.54 -4.83
C TRP A 195 -2.00 -1.38 -4.92
N GLY A 196 -1.97 -2.56 -4.29
CA GLY A 196 -3.11 -3.47 -4.22
C GLY A 196 -4.20 -3.03 -3.23
N ASP A 197 -4.24 -1.78 -2.77
CA ASP A 197 -5.25 -1.35 -1.80
C ASP A 197 -6.64 -1.30 -2.44
N SER A 198 -7.61 -1.98 -1.80
CA SER A 198 -9.03 -1.96 -2.17
C SER A 198 -9.76 -0.73 -1.60
N ASP A 199 -11.02 -0.49 -1.96
CA ASP A 199 -11.82 0.61 -1.38
C ASP A 199 -11.82 0.55 0.16
N SER A 200 -12.09 -0.63 0.72
CA SER A 200 -12.12 -0.82 2.18
C SER A 200 -10.76 -0.55 2.83
N ARG A 201 -9.67 -0.99 2.20
CA ARG A 201 -8.31 -0.75 2.69
C ARG A 201 -7.97 0.74 2.62
N LEU A 202 -8.30 1.42 1.53
CA LEU A 202 -8.08 2.85 1.34
C LEU A 202 -8.92 3.69 2.31
N ALA A 203 -10.18 3.31 2.57
CA ALA A 203 -11.03 3.99 3.56
C ALA A 203 -10.42 3.88 4.97
N ALA A 204 -10.02 2.68 5.37
CA ALA A 204 -9.39 2.46 6.67
C ALA A 204 -8.05 3.21 6.79
N LYS A 205 -7.20 3.15 5.76
CA LYS A 205 -5.93 3.88 5.67
C LYS A 205 -6.13 5.39 5.73
N THR A 206 -7.19 5.90 5.10
CA THR A 206 -7.57 7.32 5.16
C THR A 206 -7.89 7.73 6.59
N LEU A 207 -8.82 7.01 7.25
CA LEU A 207 -9.24 7.31 8.62
C LEU A 207 -8.06 7.19 9.60
N ALA A 208 -7.22 6.16 9.44
CA ALA A 208 -6.05 5.95 10.28
C ALA A 208 -5.02 7.08 10.14
N ASN A 209 -4.72 7.49 8.91
CA ASN A 209 -3.79 8.59 8.67
C ASN A 209 -4.30 9.91 9.23
N VAL A 210 -5.59 10.21 9.07
CA VAL A 210 -6.19 11.42 9.67
C VAL A 210 -6.08 11.37 11.20
N ALA A 211 -6.45 10.24 11.83
CA ALA A 211 -6.36 10.06 13.28
C ALA A 211 -4.92 10.17 13.82
N LYS A 212 -3.93 9.73 13.06
CA LYS A 212 -2.49 9.84 13.38
C LYS A 212 -1.91 11.23 13.14
N GLY A 213 -2.66 12.15 12.50
CA GLY A 213 -2.17 13.48 12.14
C GLY A 213 -1.30 13.50 10.88
N ARG A 214 -1.45 12.52 9.99
CA ARG A 214 -0.73 12.37 8.70
C ARG A 214 -1.47 13.05 7.54
N GLY A 215 -2.10 14.19 7.80
CA GLY A 215 -2.88 14.92 6.79
C GLY A 215 -2.06 15.36 5.57
N SER A 216 -0.83 15.84 5.79
CA SER A 216 0.04 16.31 4.70
C SER A 216 0.57 15.19 3.79
N SER A 217 0.58 13.95 4.28
CA SER A 217 1.03 12.78 3.52
C SER A 217 -0.13 11.96 2.95
N LEU A 218 -1.37 12.28 3.33
CA LEU A 218 -2.53 11.46 3.04
C LEU A 218 -2.76 11.30 1.54
N ILE A 219 -2.63 12.39 0.78
CA ILE A 219 -3.00 12.47 -0.65
C ILE A 219 -2.34 11.34 -1.45
N TRP A 220 -1.02 11.27 -1.45
CA TRP A 220 -0.29 10.25 -2.22
C TRP A 220 -0.37 8.85 -1.59
N GLN A 221 -0.82 8.71 -0.34
CA GLN A 221 -1.00 7.40 0.28
C GLN A 221 -2.31 6.71 -0.09
N VAL A 222 -3.30 7.44 -0.59
CA VAL A 222 -4.64 6.89 -0.90
C VAL A 222 -5.19 7.30 -2.27
N SER A 223 -4.58 8.27 -2.93
CA SER A 223 -5.00 8.82 -4.22
C SER A 223 -3.94 8.59 -5.29
N ASP A 224 -4.37 8.47 -6.55
CA ASP A 224 -3.46 8.33 -7.67
C ASP A 224 -2.74 9.65 -7.92
N GLY A 225 -1.49 9.57 -8.36
CA GLY A 225 -0.73 10.74 -8.80
C GLY A 225 0.75 10.66 -8.46
N MET A 226 1.44 11.78 -8.69
CA MET A 226 2.86 11.90 -8.42
C MET A 226 3.13 11.92 -6.91
N SER A 227 3.94 10.97 -6.46
CA SER A 227 4.40 10.93 -5.08
C SER A 227 5.53 11.96 -4.83
N PRO A 228 5.82 12.30 -3.56
CA PRO A 228 6.97 13.12 -3.20
C PRO A 228 8.33 12.54 -3.62
N PHE A 229 8.37 11.28 -4.03
CA PHE A 229 9.55 10.54 -4.47
C PHE A 229 9.77 10.61 -6.00
N GLY A 230 8.91 11.33 -6.74
CA GLY A 230 9.03 11.40 -8.20
C GLY A 230 8.58 10.13 -8.94
N LEU A 231 7.91 9.21 -8.23
CA LEU A 231 7.24 8.04 -8.80
C LEU A 231 5.73 8.26 -8.81
N GLU A 232 5.05 7.76 -9.83
CA GLU A 232 3.58 7.75 -9.85
C GLU A 232 3.06 6.60 -8.97
N PHE A 233 2.15 6.91 -8.05
CA PHE A 233 1.43 5.90 -7.29
C PHE A 233 0.04 5.75 -7.86
N ALA A 234 -0.39 4.51 -8.08
CA ALA A 234 -1.73 4.22 -8.55
C ALA A 234 -2.36 3.07 -7.77
N PHE A 235 -3.69 3.13 -7.61
CA PHE A 235 -4.49 2.19 -6.82
C PHE A 235 -5.62 1.59 -7.68
N PRO A 236 -5.31 0.61 -8.56
CA PRO A 236 -6.27 0.11 -9.55
C PRO A 236 -7.53 -0.52 -8.94
N LEU A 237 -7.45 -1.00 -7.69
CA LEU A 237 -8.56 -1.62 -6.97
C LEU A 237 -9.34 -0.63 -6.10
N ARG A 238 -9.10 0.70 -6.20
CA ARG A 238 -9.75 1.72 -5.36
C ARG A 238 -11.27 1.63 -5.35
N ASP A 239 -11.86 1.29 -6.48
CA ASP A 239 -13.32 1.22 -6.61
C ASP A 239 -13.90 -0.15 -6.28
N LEU A 240 -13.09 -1.13 -5.86
CA LEU A 240 -13.52 -2.51 -5.60
C LEU A 240 -13.63 -2.79 -4.09
N PHE A 241 -14.77 -3.33 -3.67
CA PHE A 241 -14.96 -3.79 -2.30
C PHE A 241 -14.31 -5.15 -2.07
N THR A 242 -13.96 -5.43 -0.82
CA THR A 242 -13.35 -6.71 -0.41
C THR A 242 -14.21 -7.92 -0.82
N ILE A 243 -15.54 -7.82 -0.75
CA ILE A 243 -16.44 -8.90 -1.20
C ILE A 243 -16.35 -9.15 -2.72
N GLU A 244 -16.17 -8.09 -3.51
CA GLU A 244 -16.05 -8.20 -4.97
C GLU A 244 -14.71 -8.87 -5.34
N LEU A 245 -13.64 -8.54 -4.61
CA LEU A 245 -12.33 -9.19 -4.75
C LEU A 245 -12.38 -10.66 -4.32
N ARG A 246 -13.10 -11.00 -3.24
CA ARG A 246 -13.27 -12.38 -2.78
C ARG A 246 -14.06 -13.21 -3.79
N ASN A 247 -15.12 -12.64 -4.35
CA ASN A 247 -15.89 -13.28 -5.42
C ASN A 247 -15.01 -13.50 -6.66
N TYR A 248 -14.21 -12.50 -7.06
CA TYR A 248 -13.26 -12.65 -8.15
C TYR A 248 -12.25 -13.78 -7.88
N ALA A 249 -11.62 -13.80 -6.70
CA ALA A 249 -10.70 -14.86 -6.33
C ALA A 249 -11.35 -16.26 -6.35
N GLY A 250 -12.63 -16.36 -5.97
CA GLY A 250 -13.39 -17.61 -6.03
C GLY A 250 -13.64 -18.14 -7.44
N LEU A 251 -13.54 -17.30 -8.48
CA LEU A 251 -13.65 -17.71 -9.88
C LEU A 251 -12.36 -18.34 -10.42
N PHE A 252 -11.23 -18.11 -9.76
CA PHE A 252 -9.90 -18.52 -10.24
C PHE A 252 -9.22 -19.41 -9.17
N PRO A 253 -9.39 -20.75 -9.24
CA PRO A 253 -8.84 -21.68 -8.26
C PRO A 253 -7.32 -21.55 -8.04
N GLU A 254 -6.59 -21.05 -9.03
CA GLU A 254 -5.16 -20.74 -8.93
C GLU A 254 -4.81 -19.71 -7.87
N LEU A 255 -5.72 -18.79 -7.54
CA LEU A 255 -5.50 -17.76 -6.55
C LEU A 255 -5.61 -18.31 -5.12
N SER A 256 -6.37 -19.40 -4.92
CA SER A 256 -6.63 -19.97 -3.60
C SER A 256 -5.37 -20.43 -2.86
N ARG A 257 -4.35 -20.91 -3.59
CA ARG A 257 -3.06 -21.33 -3.00
C ARG A 257 -2.08 -20.18 -2.83
N LEU A 258 -2.30 -19.07 -3.52
CA LEU A 258 -1.43 -17.89 -3.45
C LEU A 258 -1.86 -16.94 -2.34
N ILE A 259 -3.17 -16.85 -2.09
CA ILE A 259 -3.74 -15.90 -1.13
C ILE A 259 -3.55 -16.43 0.29
N LEU A 260 -2.75 -15.71 1.07
CA LEU A 260 -2.72 -15.88 2.51
C LEU A 260 -3.98 -15.23 3.11
N PRO A 261 -4.72 -15.95 3.98
CA PRO A 261 -5.83 -15.36 4.70
C PRO A 261 -5.35 -14.15 5.50
N ASP A 262 -6.08 -13.03 5.40
CA ASP A 262 -5.79 -11.86 6.22
C ASP A 262 -6.05 -12.26 7.68
N GLU A 263 -5.02 -12.15 8.55
CA GLU A 263 -5.20 -12.28 9.99
C GLU A 263 -6.04 -11.09 10.45
N LEU A 264 -7.37 -11.26 10.47
CA LEU A 264 -8.24 -10.25 11.05
C LEU A 264 -7.84 -10.10 12.53
N PRO A 265 -7.72 -8.88 13.08
CA PRO A 265 -7.54 -8.71 14.51
C PRO A 265 -8.68 -9.45 15.20
N SER A 266 -8.34 -10.46 16.02
CA SER A 266 -9.34 -11.30 16.68
C SER A 266 -10.39 -10.42 17.34
N GLU A 267 -11.67 -10.77 17.22
CA GLU A 267 -12.74 -10.02 17.86
C GLU A 267 -12.55 -9.95 19.39
N THR A 268 -11.83 -10.94 19.95
CA THR A 268 -11.45 -11.04 21.37
C THR A 268 -10.30 -10.13 21.77
N THR A 269 -9.55 -9.56 20.82
CA THR A 269 -8.48 -8.61 21.15
C THR A 269 -9.11 -7.32 21.66
N LEU A 270 -8.77 -6.95 22.89
CA LEU A 270 -9.21 -5.69 23.50
C LEU A 270 -8.74 -4.51 22.66
N THR A 271 -9.64 -3.55 22.40
CA THR A 271 -9.37 -2.34 21.60
C THR A 271 -8.09 -1.61 22.01
N LYS A 272 -7.76 -1.61 23.31
CA LYS A 272 -6.55 -0.97 23.86
C LYS A 272 -5.23 -1.60 23.37
N ASN A 273 -5.27 -2.83 22.86
CA ASN A 273 -4.09 -3.55 22.37
C ASN A 273 -3.95 -3.43 20.84
N LEU A 274 -4.90 -2.78 20.15
CA LEU A 274 -4.85 -2.58 18.71
C LEU A 274 -4.12 -1.28 18.39
N SER A 275 -3.34 -1.30 17.31
CA SER A 275 -2.92 -0.08 16.64
C SER A 275 -4.12 0.66 16.05
N ILE A 276 -3.98 1.97 15.82
CA ILE A 276 -5.00 2.75 15.11
C ILE A 276 -5.31 2.13 13.73
N ASP A 277 -4.30 1.65 13.01
CA ASP A 277 -4.46 1.02 11.70
C ASP A 277 -5.33 -0.25 11.79
N GLU A 278 -5.05 -1.14 12.75
CA GLU A 278 -5.86 -2.34 12.98
C GLU A 278 -7.28 -2.01 13.43
N LEU A 279 -7.43 -1.00 14.30
CA LEU A 279 -8.73 -0.54 14.76
C LEU A 279 -9.58 0.00 13.60
N MET A 280 -8.98 0.81 12.72
CA MET A 280 -9.67 1.35 11.55
C MET A 280 -10.00 0.26 10.54
N MET A 281 -9.10 -0.70 10.32
CA MET A 281 -9.40 -1.86 9.48
C MET A 281 -10.58 -2.68 10.04
N ARG A 282 -10.57 -2.97 11.35
CA ARG A 282 -11.67 -3.69 12.02
C ARG A 282 -12.99 -2.90 11.90
N TYR A 283 -12.96 -1.60 12.10
CA TYR A 283 -14.15 -0.74 11.95
C TYR A 283 -14.74 -0.82 10.54
N VAL A 284 -13.91 -0.66 9.50
CA VAL A 284 -14.37 -0.68 8.11
C VAL A 284 -14.94 -2.06 7.73
N LEU A 285 -14.28 -3.14 8.14
CA LEU A 285 -14.69 -4.51 7.79
C LEU A 285 -15.92 -4.99 8.57
N THR A 286 -16.23 -4.43 9.75
CA THR A 286 -17.38 -4.86 10.57
C THR A 286 -18.55 -3.89 10.53
N GLN A 287 -18.29 -2.59 10.70
CA GLN A 287 -19.33 -1.56 10.73
C GLN A 287 -19.46 -0.85 9.38
N GLY A 288 -18.34 -0.66 8.67
CA GLY A 288 -18.34 -0.03 7.35
C GLY A 288 -19.12 -0.82 6.29
N GLU A 289 -19.15 -2.16 6.38
CA GLU A 289 -19.93 -3.02 5.46
C GLU A 289 -21.44 -2.75 5.52
N LYS A 290 -21.96 -2.27 6.66
CA LYS A 290 -23.38 -1.88 6.80
C LYS A 290 -23.71 -0.61 6.02
N TYR A 291 -22.69 0.19 5.70
CA TYR A 291 -22.84 1.49 5.05
C TYR A 291 -21.80 1.69 3.92
N PRO A 292 -21.90 0.92 2.83
CA PRO A 292 -20.91 0.95 1.74
C PRO A 292 -20.77 2.32 1.07
N GLY A 293 -21.82 3.14 1.09
CA GLY A 293 -21.77 4.51 0.60
C GLY A 293 -20.86 5.44 1.41
N ILE A 294 -20.68 5.18 2.72
CA ILE A 294 -19.81 5.99 3.58
C ILE A 294 -18.35 5.74 3.23
N MET A 295 -17.94 4.47 3.05
CA MET A 295 -16.55 4.12 2.73
C MET A 295 -16.10 4.72 1.40
N LEU A 296 -16.97 4.64 0.37
CA LEU A 296 -16.76 5.32 -0.90
C LEU A 296 -16.65 6.84 -0.76
N ASN A 297 -17.43 7.46 0.11
CA ASN A 297 -17.36 8.90 0.33
C ASN A 297 -16.06 9.30 1.02
N VAL A 298 -15.52 8.46 1.92
CA VAL A 298 -14.21 8.68 2.55
C VAL A 298 -13.11 8.69 1.49
N THR A 299 -13.02 7.66 0.65
CA THR A 299 -11.98 7.54 -0.39
C THR A 299 -12.10 8.64 -1.46
N ARG A 300 -13.33 8.99 -1.86
CA ARG A 300 -13.59 10.10 -2.78
C ARG A 300 -13.26 11.47 -2.19
N THR A 301 -13.53 11.68 -0.91
CA THR A 301 -13.20 12.95 -0.25
C THR A 301 -11.70 13.11 -0.14
N ALA A 302 -10.98 12.05 0.23
CA ALA A 302 -9.52 12.07 0.24
C ALA A 302 -8.93 12.37 -1.15
N SER A 303 -9.55 11.85 -2.22
CA SER A 303 -9.10 12.10 -3.61
C SER A 303 -9.40 13.50 -4.13
N LYS A 304 -10.19 14.30 -3.41
CA LYS A 304 -10.39 15.73 -3.72
C LYS A 304 -9.34 16.62 -3.06
N LEU A 305 -8.55 16.08 -2.14
CA LEU A 305 -7.47 16.83 -1.51
C LEU A 305 -6.40 17.09 -2.56
N GLN A 306 -6.06 18.36 -2.73
CA GLN A 306 -5.00 18.79 -3.64
C GLN A 306 -3.73 19.02 -2.84
N SER A 307 -2.61 18.52 -3.33
CA SER A 307 -1.31 19.00 -2.86
C SER A 307 -1.13 20.39 -3.43
N SER A 308 -0.77 21.38 -2.60
CA SER A 308 -0.36 22.68 -3.14
C SER A 308 0.89 22.45 -4.02
N GLU A 309 0.71 22.52 -5.34
CA GLU A 309 1.77 22.37 -6.35
C GLU A 309 2.63 23.64 -6.45
N GLU A 310 2.13 24.76 -5.91
CA GLU A 310 2.73 26.09 -6.03
C GLU A 310 3.86 26.36 -5.01
N LEU A 311 4.10 25.45 -4.06
CA LEU A 311 5.11 25.63 -3.01
C LEU A 311 6.30 24.70 -3.25
N THR A 312 7.18 25.11 -4.16
CA THR A 312 8.42 24.41 -4.53
C THR A 312 9.46 24.34 -3.40
N ASP A 313 9.28 25.12 -2.32
CA ASP A 313 10.21 25.21 -1.18
C ASP A 313 9.75 24.49 0.11
N LEU A 314 8.74 23.61 0.05
CA LEU A 314 8.32 22.85 1.23
C LEU A 314 9.38 21.82 1.64
N SER A 315 9.94 22.01 2.84
CA SER A 315 10.81 21.02 3.50
C SER A 315 10.14 19.64 3.57
N GLN A 316 10.92 18.58 3.44
CA GLN A 316 10.44 17.20 3.58
C GLN A 316 10.78 16.64 4.95
N CYS A 317 9.86 15.85 5.52
CA CYS A 317 10.12 15.09 6.73
C CYS A 317 11.29 14.14 6.50
N ALA A 318 12.33 14.22 7.33
CA ALA A 318 13.52 13.39 7.22
C ALA A 318 13.17 11.89 7.29
N PHE A 319 12.17 11.50 8.08
CA PHE A 319 11.83 10.10 8.26
C PHE A 319 10.91 9.54 7.16
N CYS A 320 9.74 10.16 6.95
CA CYS A 320 8.71 9.65 6.03
C CYS A 320 8.64 10.38 4.68
N ARG A 321 9.54 11.35 4.42
CA ARG A 321 9.65 12.16 3.19
C ARG A 321 8.38 12.91 2.78
N SER A 322 7.41 13.00 3.68
CA SER A 322 6.19 13.77 3.47
C SER A 322 6.52 15.26 3.45
N ARG A 323 5.88 16.01 2.55
CA ARG A 323 6.00 17.47 2.54
C ARG A 323 5.51 18.04 3.88
N MET A 324 6.30 18.93 4.45
CA MET A 324 6.02 19.65 5.69
C MET A 324 5.64 21.08 5.34
N TRP A 325 4.61 21.61 6.00
CA TRP A 325 4.24 23.01 5.89
C TRP A 325 5.18 23.84 6.78
N SER A 326 5.88 24.82 6.20
CA SER A 326 6.56 25.85 6.97
C SER A 326 5.54 26.92 7.35
N SER A 327 5.15 26.97 8.62
CA SER A 327 4.36 28.09 9.13
C SER A 327 5.25 29.33 9.18
N GLU A 328 5.17 30.20 8.17
CA GLU A 328 5.80 31.54 8.25
C GLU A 328 4.97 32.54 9.05
N ASP A 329 3.74 32.20 9.47
CA ASP A 329 2.88 33.11 10.23
C ASP A 329 2.63 32.64 11.68
N GLY A 330 3.34 33.30 12.59
CA GLY A 330 2.98 33.60 13.98
C GLY A 330 1.98 32.70 14.72
N ALA A 331 2.47 31.64 15.37
CA ALA A 331 1.92 31.18 16.64
C ALA A 331 3.05 30.52 17.45
N ALA A 332 3.59 31.29 18.40
CA ALA A 332 4.56 30.83 19.36
C ALA A 332 3.98 29.67 20.20
N SER A 333 4.50 28.46 20.02
CA SER A 333 4.67 27.51 21.14
C SER A 333 5.86 26.57 20.87
N MET A 334 6.86 26.68 21.75
CA MET A 334 7.89 25.66 22.06
C MET A 334 8.70 25.11 20.86
N GLN A 335 9.36 25.98 20.10
CA GLN A 335 10.41 25.55 19.18
C GLN A 335 11.77 25.53 19.89
N SER A 336 12.20 24.33 20.30
CA SER A 336 13.63 24.00 20.31
C SER A 336 13.80 22.52 19.89
N GLN A 337 14.56 22.31 18.80
CA GLN A 337 15.07 21.03 18.25
C GLN A 337 14.23 20.15 17.28
N SER A 338 13.10 20.57 16.68
CA SER A 338 12.26 19.63 15.89
C SER A 338 11.88 20.04 14.44
N SER A 339 12.71 20.79 13.72
CA SER A 339 12.39 21.22 12.34
C SER A 339 12.52 20.13 11.25
N GLN A 340 12.94 18.90 11.58
CA GLN A 340 13.23 17.85 10.58
C GLN A 340 12.14 16.79 10.43
N PHE A 341 11.20 16.67 11.37
CA PHE A 341 10.17 15.63 11.34
C PHE A 341 8.76 16.24 11.28
N CYS A 342 7.87 15.63 10.51
CA CYS A 342 6.46 16.04 10.48
C CYS A 342 5.77 15.71 11.81
N TYR A 343 4.65 16.39 12.08
CA TYR A 343 3.85 16.22 13.31
C TYR A 343 3.62 14.76 13.70
N ALA A 344 3.17 13.92 12.76
CA ALA A 344 2.91 12.50 13.02
C ALA A 344 4.18 11.73 13.40
N CYS A 345 5.28 11.92 12.66
CA CYS A 345 6.56 11.31 12.98
C CYS A 345 7.08 11.75 14.35
N THR A 346 6.97 13.03 14.69
CA THR A 346 7.37 13.55 16.01
C THR A 346 6.61 12.89 17.15
N ARG A 347 5.29 12.64 17.00
CA ARG A 347 4.47 11.94 18.00
C ARG A 347 4.75 10.45 18.12
N SER A 348 5.33 9.84 17.09
CA SER A 348 5.69 8.42 17.10
C SER A 348 7.08 8.14 17.67
N ARG A 349 7.83 9.19 18.04
CA ARG A 349 9.15 9.04 18.67
C ARG A 349 8.99 8.45 20.08
N PRO A 350 9.94 7.61 20.54
CA PRO A 350 10.00 7.24 21.94
C PRO A 350 10.25 8.50 22.78
N ASP A 351 9.67 8.57 23.98
CA ASP A 351 9.65 9.78 24.81
C ASP A 351 11.05 10.38 24.97
N LEU A 352 11.28 11.55 24.35
CA LEU A 352 12.40 12.43 24.70
C LEU A 352 12.19 13.10 26.08
N ALA A 353 11.05 12.86 26.72
CA ALA A 353 10.56 13.58 27.89
C ALA A 353 11.06 13.04 29.24
N ALA A 354 11.90 12.00 29.27
CA ALA A 354 12.40 11.44 30.53
C ALA A 354 13.50 12.26 31.23
N ASN A 355 14.04 13.33 30.62
CA ASN A 355 15.16 14.09 31.18
C ASN A 355 14.90 15.61 31.33
N CYS A 356 13.67 16.01 31.65
CA CYS A 356 13.48 17.27 32.39
C CYS A 356 13.40 16.93 33.88
N GLU A 357 14.54 16.60 34.48
CA GLU A 357 14.71 16.63 35.93
C GLU A 357 14.51 18.09 36.38
N VAL A 358 13.54 18.30 37.28
CA VAL A 358 13.44 19.51 38.11
C VAL A 358 14.15 19.24 39.42
#